data_AF-A0A6A7YRU0-F1
#
_entry.id   AF-A0A6A7YRU0-F1
#
_cell.length_a   1.000
_cell.length_b   1.000
_cell.length_c   1.000
_cell.angle_alpha   90.00
_cell.angle_beta   90.00
_cell.angle_gamma   90.00
#
_symmetry.space_group_name_H-M   'P 1'
#
loop_
_entity.id
_entity.type
_entity.pdbx_description
1 polymer ?
#
loop_
_entity_poly.entity_id
_entity_poly.type
_entity_poly.pdbx_seq_one_letter_code
_entity_poly.pdbx_strand_id
1 'polypeptide(L)'
;MIEALVFHPDGTQALYSKQHLHLHPGEESVITAGTGGETLTIDNRAIALAICVDAMQSSHRANACKAGADIYAPGVLISPASYAAESQQLADYAKSDRMMVLLANHGGSSGGWQCAGRSAIWSSSGELISAAKGQGQWLVIAQENELGEWTGKVINAGFEI
;
A
#
# COMPACT_ATOMS: atom_id res chain seq x y z
N MET A 1 0.61 -3.99 19.13
CA MET A 1 1.04 -4.14 17.72
C MET A 1 0.01 -3.48 16.81
N ILE A 2 0.36 -3.23 15.55
CA ILE A 2 -0.57 -2.75 14.51
C ILE A 2 -0.67 -3.84 13.44
N GLU A 3 -1.88 -4.15 13.00
CA GLU A 3 -2.15 -5.25 12.09
C GLU A 3 -3.03 -4.82 10.91
N ALA A 4 -2.83 -5.47 9.78
CA ALA A 4 -3.75 -5.48 8.66
C ALA A 4 -4.48 -6.82 8.66
N LEU A 5 -5.81 -6.76 8.67
CA LEU A 5 -6.69 -7.92 8.67
C LEU A 5 -7.31 -8.10 7.29
N VAL A 6 -7.17 -9.29 6.75
CA VAL A 6 -7.77 -9.70 5.48
C VAL A 6 -8.98 -10.55 5.78
N PHE A 7 -10.10 -10.26 5.11
CA PHE A 7 -11.31 -11.07 5.14
C PHE A 7 -11.52 -11.71 3.77
N HIS A 8 -11.55 -13.03 3.74
CA HIS A 8 -11.78 -13.79 2.52
C HIS A 8 -13.29 -14.01 2.26
N PRO A 9 -13.70 -14.24 1.00
CA PRO A 9 -15.11 -14.50 0.67
C PRO A 9 -15.70 -15.74 1.36
N ASP A 10 -14.88 -16.71 1.73
CA ASP A 10 -15.27 -17.92 2.46
C ASP A 10 -15.37 -17.72 3.99
N GLY A 11 -15.12 -16.49 4.47
CA GLY A 11 -15.15 -16.12 5.88
C GLY A 11 -13.84 -16.37 6.63
N THR A 12 -12.81 -16.92 5.99
CA THR A 12 -11.48 -17.06 6.60
C THR A 12 -10.78 -15.71 6.72
N GLN A 13 -9.79 -15.65 7.61
CA GLN A 13 -9.07 -14.42 7.92
C GLN A 13 -7.56 -14.65 7.86
N ALA A 14 -6.84 -13.64 7.39
CA ALA A 14 -5.38 -13.60 7.45
C ALA A 14 -4.91 -12.29 8.08
N LEU A 15 -3.75 -12.32 8.71
CA LEU A 15 -3.17 -11.21 9.44
C LEU A 15 -1.79 -10.89 8.91
N TYR A 16 -1.50 -9.60 8.78
CA TYR A 16 -0.15 -9.08 8.63
C TYR A 16 0.15 -8.10 9.77
N SER A 17 1.25 -8.31 10.47
CA SER A 17 1.67 -7.49 11.60
C SER A 17 2.82 -6.56 11.21
N LYS A 18 2.67 -5.25 11.47
CA LYS A 18 3.67 -4.21 11.15
C LYS A 18 5.05 -4.55 11.70
N GLN A 19 6.07 -4.65 10.84
CA GLN A 19 7.41 -5.14 11.22
C GLN A 19 8.35 -4.04 11.70
N HIS A 20 8.18 -2.83 11.20
CA HIS A 20 9.05 -1.71 11.50
C HIS A 20 8.29 -0.59 12.23
N LEU A 21 8.91 -0.01 13.28
CA LEU A 21 8.32 1.09 14.07
C LEU A 21 9.13 2.39 14.00
N HIS A 22 10.36 2.33 13.50
CA HIS A 22 11.41 3.32 13.77
C HIS A 22 11.34 4.66 13.01
N LEU A 23 10.21 4.98 12.36
CA LEU A 23 10.04 6.26 11.64
C LEU A 23 8.98 7.19 12.25
N HIS A 24 8.26 6.77 13.29
CA HIS A 24 7.32 7.63 14.01
C HIS A 24 7.63 7.63 15.52
N PRO A 25 8.34 8.64 16.03
CA PRO A 25 8.59 8.78 17.46
C PRO A 25 7.27 8.71 18.23
N GLY A 26 7.17 7.79 19.17
CA GLY A 26 6.00 7.60 20.02
C GLY A 26 5.23 6.29 19.79
N GLU A 27 5.29 5.67 18.60
CA GLU A 27 4.66 4.35 18.42
C GLU A 27 5.35 3.30 19.29
N GLU A 28 6.68 3.33 19.36
CA GLU A 28 7.51 2.42 20.16
C GLU A 28 7.24 2.49 21.68
N SER A 29 6.58 3.55 22.15
CA SER A 29 6.22 3.71 23.56
C SER A 29 4.99 2.88 23.96
N VAL A 30 4.16 2.48 22.98
CA VAL A 30 2.89 1.77 23.22
C VAL A 30 2.66 0.56 22.30
N ILE A 31 3.47 0.39 21.25
CA ILE A 31 3.37 -0.66 20.24
C ILE A 31 4.66 -1.48 20.20
N THR A 32 4.53 -2.80 20.09
CA THR A 32 5.62 -3.73 19.77
C THR A 32 5.59 -4.10 18.28
N ALA A 33 6.78 -4.25 17.69
CA ALA A 33 6.94 -4.71 16.32
C ALA A 33 6.38 -6.13 16.17
N GLY A 34 5.67 -6.37 15.08
CA GLY A 34 5.19 -7.67 14.67
C GLY A 34 6.22 -8.44 13.86
N THR A 35 5.84 -9.64 13.44
CA THR A 35 6.68 -10.56 12.65
C THR A 35 6.25 -10.64 11.18
N GLY A 36 5.39 -9.72 10.73
CA GLY A 36 4.81 -9.77 9.38
C GLY A 36 3.61 -10.70 9.32
N GLY A 37 3.48 -11.38 8.19
CA GLY A 37 2.42 -12.34 7.88
C GLY A 37 2.74 -13.03 6.56
N GLU A 38 1.97 -14.06 6.22
CA GLU A 38 2.08 -14.72 4.92
C GLU A 38 1.61 -13.79 3.80
N THR A 39 2.09 -14.04 2.58
CA THR A 39 1.56 -13.38 1.39
C THR A 39 0.12 -13.82 1.16
N LEU A 40 -0.75 -12.87 0.85
CA LEU A 40 -2.13 -13.14 0.48
C LEU A 40 -2.16 -13.65 -0.97
N THR A 41 -2.78 -14.79 -1.24
CA THR A 41 -2.98 -15.28 -2.61
C THR A 41 -4.43 -15.05 -3.05
N ILE A 42 -4.61 -14.33 -4.17
CA ILE A 42 -5.90 -14.13 -4.83
C ILE A 42 -5.71 -14.44 -6.32
N ASP A 43 -6.51 -15.35 -6.88
CA ASP A 43 -6.46 -15.72 -8.32
C ASP A 43 -5.04 -16.00 -8.83
N ASN A 44 -4.27 -16.78 -8.06
CA ASN A 44 -2.85 -17.12 -8.32
C ASN A 44 -1.87 -15.94 -8.30
N ARG A 45 -2.26 -14.76 -7.82
CA ARG A 45 -1.37 -13.63 -7.58
C ARG A 45 -1.02 -13.53 -6.10
N ALA A 46 0.26 -13.45 -5.80
CA ALA A 46 0.76 -13.24 -4.44
C ALA A 46 0.82 -11.74 -4.12
N ILE A 47 0.22 -11.34 -2.99
CA ILE A 47 0.10 -9.97 -2.53
C ILE A 47 0.83 -9.86 -1.19
N ALA A 48 1.87 -9.02 -1.14
CA ALA A 48 2.56 -8.67 0.08
C ALA A 48 1.96 -7.38 0.67
N LEU A 49 1.47 -7.47 1.90
CA LEU A 49 0.98 -6.33 2.65
C LEU A 49 2.13 -5.59 3.34
N ALA A 50 1.97 -4.29 3.54
CA ALA A 50 2.89 -3.46 4.29
C ALA A 50 2.13 -2.36 5.03
N ILE A 51 2.61 -1.95 6.21
CA ILE A 51 1.97 -0.89 6.99
C ILE A 51 2.94 0.28 7.16
N CYS A 52 2.56 1.44 6.62
CA CYS A 52 3.24 2.71 6.81
C CYS A 52 4.76 2.60 6.54
N VAL A 53 5.59 2.76 7.57
CA VAL A 53 7.05 2.67 7.48
C VAL A 53 7.56 1.37 6.84
N ASP A 54 6.86 0.25 6.94
CA ASP A 54 7.26 -0.98 6.24
C ASP A 54 7.45 -0.71 4.73
N ALA A 55 6.63 0.16 4.14
CA ALA A 55 6.71 0.56 2.75
C ALA A 55 8.01 1.32 2.41
N MET A 56 8.57 2.05 3.38
CA MET A 56 9.77 2.87 3.21
C MET A 56 11.06 2.10 3.55
N GLN A 57 10.94 0.91 4.13
CA GLN A 57 12.06 0.02 4.40
C GLN A 57 12.36 -0.83 3.16
N SER A 58 13.50 -0.54 2.53
CA SER A 58 13.93 -1.24 1.33
C SER A 58 14.09 -2.76 1.53
N SER A 59 14.43 -3.18 2.76
CA SER A 59 14.55 -4.58 3.17
C SER A 59 13.21 -5.31 3.22
N HIS A 60 12.15 -4.66 3.72
CA HIS A 60 10.81 -5.23 3.80
C HIS A 60 10.30 -5.59 2.39
N ARG A 61 10.40 -4.62 1.47
CA ARG A 61 10.03 -4.78 0.07
C ARG A 61 10.92 -5.79 -0.69
N ALA A 62 12.22 -5.86 -0.38
CA ALA A 62 13.10 -6.90 -0.92
C ALA A 62 12.73 -8.31 -0.46
N ASN A 63 12.26 -8.46 0.78
CA ASN A 63 11.77 -9.75 1.29
C ASN A 63 10.47 -10.16 0.60
N ALA A 64 9.55 -9.22 0.36
CA ALA A 64 8.34 -9.47 -0.41
C ALA A 64 8.64 -9.99 -1.84
N CYS A 65 9.58 -9.35 -2.54
CA CYS A 65 10.01 -9.81 -3.87
C CYS A 65 10.63 -11.22 -3.83
N LYS A 66 11.49 -11.50 -2.84
CA LYS A 66 12.06 -12.86 -2.64
C LYS A 66 11.01 -13.92 -2.34
N ALA A 67 9.93 -13.54 -1.66
CA ALA A 67 8.79 -14.41 -1.40
C ALA A 67 7.88 -14.61 -2.62
N GLY A 68 8.22 -14.02 -3.77
CA GLY A 68 7.48 -14.19 -5.03
C GLY A 68 6.21 -13.35 -5.10
N ALA A 69 6.13 -12.22 -4.38
CA ALA A 69 4.99 -11.32 -4.50
C ALA A 69 4.88 -10.74 -5.92
N ASP A 70 3.66 -10.74 -6.48
CA ASP A 70 3.31 -10.06 -7.71
C ASP A 70 2.87 -8.62 -7.45
N ILE A 71 2.29 -8.38 -6.26
CA ILE A 71 1.73 -7.10 -5.84
C ILE A 71 2.27 -6.74 -4.45
N TYR A 72 2.74 -5.51 -4.30
CA TYR A 72 3.10 -4.91 -3.02
C TYR A 72 2.07 -3.84 -2.65
N ALA A 73 1.33 -4.05 -1.55
CA ALA A 73 0.15 -3.26 -1.19
C ALA A 73 0.31 -2.57 0.17
N PRO A 74 1.00 -1.40 0.22
CA PRO A 74 1.14 -0.63 1.44
C PRO A 74 -0.12 0.17 1.79
N GLY A 75 -0.57 0.03 3.05
CA GLY A 75 -1.53 0.92 3.70
C GLY A 75 -0.81 1.96 4.56
N VAL A 76 -0.99 3.25 4.30
CA VAL A 76 -0.13 4.30 4.84
C VAL A 76 -0.86 5.60 5.21
N LEU A 77 -0.14 6.46 5.92
CA LEU A 77 -0.49 7.84 6.19
C LEU A 77 0.71 8.71 5.80
N ILE A 78 0.70 9.27 4.60
CA ILE A 78 1.78 10.10 4.06
C ILE A 78 1.35 11.57 4.07
N SER A 79 2.20 12.43 4.62
CA SER A 79 1.99 13.87 4.67
C SER A 79 2.12 14.52 3.29
N PRO A 80 1.51 15.71 3.06
CA PRO A 80 1.74 16.49 1.83
C PRO A 80 3.21 16.77 1.55
N ALA A 81 4.02 16.98 2.60
CA ALA A 81 5.45 17.31 2.46
C ALA A 81 6.28 16.10 1.98
N SER A 82 5.96 14.90 2.45
CA SER A 82 6.72 13.69 2.10
C SER A 82 6.20 12.99 0.84
N TYR A 83 4.95 13.26 0.43
CA TYR A 83 4.28 12.52 -0.63
C TYR A 83 5.08 12.42 -1.92
N ALA A 84 5.70 13.50 -2.39
CA ALA A 84 6.46 13.48 -3.63
C ALA A 84 7.63 12.47 -3.58
N ALA A 85 8.40 12.47 -2.49
CA ALA A 85 9.53 11.57 -2.31
C ALA A 85 9.08 10.11 -2.09
N GLU A 86 8.12 9.88 -1.20
CA GLU A 86 7.69 8.53 -0.83
C GLU A 86 6.91 7.85 -1.98
N SER A 87 6.09 8.60 -2.72
CA SER A 87 5.39 8.07 -3.89
C SER A 87 6.34 7.74 -5.04
N GLN A 88 7.40 8.53 -5.25
CA GLN A 88 8.43 8.22 -6.23
C GLN A 88 9.20 6.95 -5.85
N GLN A 89 9.57 6.80 -4.58
CA GLN A 89 10.21 5.58 -4.06
C GLN A 89 9.35 4.33 -4.32
N LEU A 90 8.03 4.42 -4.13
CA LEU A 90 7.10 3.33 -4.42
C LEU A 90 7.00 3.01 -5.92
N ALA A 91 6.99 4.03 -6.78
CA ALA A 91 7.03 3.84 -8.23
C ALA A 91 8.33 3.15 -8.68
N ASP A 92 9.47 3.55 -8.10
CA ASP A 92 10.78 2.96 -8.39
C ASP A 92 10.86 1.50 -7.93
N TYR A 93 10.22 1.16 -6.81
CA TYR A 93 10.08 -0.24 -6.36
C TYR A 93 9.28 -1.08 -7.34
N ALA A 94 8.18 -0.55 -7.86
CA ALA A 94 7.36 -1.27 -8.84
C ALA A 94 8.20 -1.71 -10.04
N LYS A 95 9.01 -0.79 -10.58
CA LYS A 95 9.92 -1.04 -11.70
C LYS A 95 11.08 -1.98 -11.35
N SER A 96 11.75 -1.73 -10.23
CA SER A 96 12.99 -2.45 -9.90
C SER A 96 12.76 -3.91 -9.53
N ASP A 97 11.65 -4.20 -8.83
CA ASP A 97 11.32 -5.55 -8.40
C ASP A 97 10.33 -6.25 -9.34
N ARG A 98 9.86 -5.55 -10.38
CA ARG A 98 8.85 -6.03 -11.34
C ARG A 98 7.56 -6.49 -10.66
N MET A 99 7.17 -5.79 -9.59
CA MET A 99 5.92 -5.99 -8.86
C MET A 99 4.98 -4.82 -9.13
N MET A 100 3.67 -5.07 -9.20
CA MET A 100 2.69 -3.98 -9.12
C MET A 100 2.75 -3.37 -7.71
N VAL A 101 2.61 -2.04 -7.59
CA VAL A 101 2.55 -1.36 -6.28
C VAL A 101 1.20 -0.67 -6.12
N LEU A 102 0.51 -0.95 -5.02
CA LEU A 102 -0.83 -0.46 -4.72
C LEU A 102 -0.82 0.35 -3.42
N LEU A 103 -0.71 1.67 -3.55
CA LEU A 103 -0.67 2.60 -2.43
C LEU A 103 -2.09 2.97 -1.99
N ALA A 104 -2.46 2.56 -0.78
CA ALA A 104 -3.63 3.06 -0.08
C ALA A 104 -3.21 4.09 0.97
N ASN A 105 -3.29 5.38 0.62
CA ASN A 105 -2.95 6.48 1.53
C ASN A 105 -4.21 7.08 2.16
N HIS A 106 -4.12 7.50 3.42
CA HIS A 106 -5.22 8.15 4.12
C HIS A 106 -5.63 9.47 3.43
N GLY A 107 -6.94 9.64 3.22
CA GLY A 107 -7.52 10.74 2.46
C GLY A 107 -7.80 12.02 3.23
N GLY A 108 -7.79 11.99 4.56
CA GLY A 108 -8.21 13.10 5.43
C GLY A 108 -7.17 13.50 6.48
N SER A 109 -7.61 14.21 7.50
CA SER A 109 -6.81 14.44 8.71
C SER A 109 -7.05 13.31 9.72
N SER A 110 -6.01 12.96 10.49
CA SER A 110 -6.10 11.95 11.54
C SER A 110 -5.13 12.26 12.67
N GLY A 111 -5.60 12.27 13.92
CA GLY A 111 -4.74 12.50 15.10
C GLY A 111 -3.93 13.81 15.06
N GLY A 112 -4.45 14.86 14.43
CA GLY A 112 -3.74 16.14 14.23
C GLY A 112 -2.80 16.19 13.03
N TRP A 113 -2.65 15.09 12.29
CA TRP A 113 -1.84 15.00 11.08
C TRP A 113 -2.68 15.27 9.83
N GLN A 114 -2.11 16.01 8.88
CA GLN A 114 -2.68 16.17 7.54
C GLN A 114 -2.06 15.14 6.59
N CYS A 115 -2.89 14.52 5.76
CA CYS A 115 -2.46 13.54 4.78
C CYS A 115 -2.58 14.09 3.36
N ALA A 116 -1.77 13.59 2.45
CA ALA A 116 -1.82 13.99 1.05
C ALA A 116 -3.03 13.41 0.30
N GLY A 117 -3.62 12.32 0.80
CA GLY A 117 -4.52 11.46 0.02
C GLY A 117 -3.75 10.83 -1.13
N ARG A 118 -4.28 10.92 -2.36
CA ARG A 118 -3.55 10.52 -3.58
C ARG A 118 -3.09 9.06 -3.57
N SER A 119 -3.92 8.15 -3.10
CA SER A 119 -3.74 6.71 -3.36
C SER A 119 -3.47 6.46 -4.85
N ALA A 120 -2.62 5.50 -5.17
CA ALA A 120 -2.10 5.31 -6.53
C ALA A 120 -1.72 3.85 -6.81
N ILE A 121 -1.72 3.48 -8.09
CA ILE A 121 -1.34 2.16 -8.57
C ILE A 121 -0.31 2.31 -9.68
N TRP A 122 0.83 1.63 -9.52
CA TRP A 122 1.87 1.54 -10.53
C TRP A 122 1.98 0.11 -11.04
N SER A 123 2.12 -0.05 -12.35
CA SER A 123 2.40 -1.34 -13.00
C SER A 123 3.79 -1.86 -12.60
N SER A 124 4.06 -3.13 -12.93
CA SER A 124 5.39 -3.74 -12.77
C SER A 124 6.49 -3.12 -13.65
N SER A 125 6.14 -2.23 -14.59
CA SER A 125 7.10 -1.40 -15.33
C SER A 125 7.42 -0.08 -14.63
N GLY A 126 6.70 0.25 -13.54
CA GLY A 126 6.75 1.54 -12.85
C GLY A 126 5.85 2.62 -13.45
N GLU A 127 5.03 2.28 -14.45
CA GLU A 127 4.11 3.22 -15.07
C GLU A 127 2.87 3.42 -14.18
N LEU A 128 2.44 4.67 -14.03
CA LEU A 128 1.25 4.99 -13.25
C LEU A 128 -0.01 4.56 -14.01
N ILE A 129 -0.78 3.63 -13.42
CA ILE A 129 -2.06 3.15 -13.98
C ILE A 129 -3.19 4.09 -13.58
N SER A 130 -3.29 4.42 -12.29
CA SER A 130 -4.34 5.29 -11.75
C SER A 130 -3.91 5.95 -10.44
N ALA A 131 -4.42 7.16 -10.18
CA ALA A 131 -4.18 7.87 -8.93
C ALA A 131 -5.35 8.78 -8.55
N ALA A 132 -5.66 8.84 -7.26
CA ALA A 132 -6.55 9.85 -6.70
C ALA A 132 -5.94 11.24 -6.84
N LYS A 133 -6.79 12.26 -7.06
CA LYS A 133 -6.34 13.64 -7.35
C LYS A 133 -5.84 14.40 -6.13
N GLY A 134 -6.16 13.94 -4.92
CA GLY A 134 -5.90 14.67 -3.69
C GLY A 134 -6.45 13.96 -2.46
N GLN A 135 -6.75 14.77 -1.46
CA GLN A 135 -7.53 14.39 -0.28
C GLN A 135 -8.97 14.02 -0.64
N GLY A 136 -9.68 13.48 0.35
CA GLY A 136 -11.05 13.01 0.23
C GLY A 136 -11.12 11.50 0.01
N GLN A 137 -12.33 11.03 -0.25
CA GLN A 137 -12.60 9.61 -0.40
C GLN A 137 -12.58 9.22 -1.87
N TRP A 138 -11.62 8.36 -2.20
CA TRP A 138 -11.39 7.91 -3.56
C TRP A 138 -11.31 6.40 -3.61
N LEU A 139 -11.96 5.82 -4.62
CA LEU A 139 -11.71 4.45 -5.05
C LEU A 139 -10.80 4.50 -6.28
N VAL A 140 -9.60 3.95 -6.14
CA VAL A 140 -8.59 3.86 -7.20
C VAL A 140 -8.53 2.42 -7.66
N ILE A 141 -8.74 2.19 -8.95
CA ILE A 141 -8.92 0.86 -9.54
C ILE A 141 -7.90 0.69 -10.66
N ALA A 142 -7.31 -0.50 -10.73
CA ALA A 142 -6.61 -1.02 -11.89
C ALA A 142 -7.33 -2.29 -12.33
N GLN A 143 -7.58 -2.42 -13.64
CA GLN A 143 -8.26 -3.56 -14.23
C GLN A 143 -7.40 -4.11 -15.37
N GLU A 144 -7.11 -5.41 -15.31
CA GLU A 144 -6.44 -6.15 -16.37
C GLU A 144 -7.47 -6.68 -17.36
N ASN A 145 -7.18 -6.59 -18.65
CA ASN A 145 -7.97 -7.25 -19.68
C ASN A 145 -7.42 -8.65 -20.00
N GLU A 146 -8.08 -9.39 -20.89
CA GLU A 146 -7.66 -10.74 -21.31
C GLU A 146 -6.29 -10.78 -22.01
N LEU A 147 -5.79 -9.63 -22.47
CA LEU A 147 -4.47 -9.49 -23.10
C LEU A 147 -3.36 -9.16 -22.08
N GLY A 148 -3.69 -9.04 -20.79
CA GLY A 148 -2.75 -8.66 -19.73
C GLY A 148 -2.47 -7.15 -19.65
N GLU A 149 -3.26 -6.33 -20.35
CA GLU A 149 -3.08 -4.88 -20.35
C GLU A 149 -3.88 -4.25 -19.21
N TRP A 150 -3.25 -3.29 -18.53
CA TRP A 150 -3.84 -2.61 -17.38
C TRP A 150 -4.49 -1.28 -17.76
N THR A 151 -5.71 -1.07 -17.27
CA THR A 151 -6.43 0.20 -17.39
C THR A 151 -6.81 0.73 -16.01
N GLY A 152 -6.79 2.05 -15.87
CA GLY A 152 -7.06 2.74 -14.61
C GLY A 152 -8.45 3.37 -14.55
N LYS A 153 -9.09 3.31 -13.37
CA LYS A 153 -10.32 4.06 -13.07
C LYS A 153 -10.24 4.68 -11.69
N VAL A 154 -10.76 5.91 -11.55
CA VAL A 154 -10.80 6.63 -10.29
C VAL A 154 -12.20 7.15 -10.06
N ILE A 155 -12.77 6.86 -8.89
CA ILE A 155 -14.12 7.28 -8.49
C ILE A 155 -14.00 8.13 -7.22
N ASN A 156 -14.57 9.33 -7.24
CA ASN A 156 -14.77 10.11 -6.02
C ASN A 156 -16.02 9.57 -5.31
N ALA A 157 -15.85 9.03 -4.10
CA ALA A 157 -16.95 8.44 -3.35
C ALA A 157 -17.85 9.51 -2.69
N GLY A 158 -17.34 10.74 -2.54
CA GLY A 158 -18.16 11.91 -2.23
C GLY A 158 -18.83 11.97 -0.85
N PHE A 159 -18.49 11.12 0.12
CA PHE A 159 -18.98 11.32 1.49
C PHE A 159 -18.09 12.36 2.20
N GLU A 160 -18.72 13.32 2.88
CA GLU A 160 -18.02 14.25 3.78
C GLU A 160 -17.35 13.44 4.90
N ILE A 161 -16.09 13.75 5.21
CA ILE A 161 -15.32 13.17 6.33
C ILE A 161 -15.31 14.17 7.48
#